data_AF-A0A959TWM3-F1
#
_entry.id   AF-A0A959TWM3-F1
#
_cell.length_a   1.000
_cell.length_b   1.000
_cell.length_c   1.000
_cell.angle_alpha   90.00
_cell.angle_beta   90.00
_cell.angle_gamma   90.00
#
_symmetry.space_group_name_H-M   'P 1'
#
loop_
_entity.id
_entity.type
_entity.pdbx_description
1 polymer ?
#
loop_
_entity_poly.entity_id
_entity_poly.type
_entity_poly.pdbx_seq_one_letter_code
_entity_poly.pdbx_strand_id
1 'polypeptide(L)' 'MARKAILITPKDAKEEELLHELIKRMGLAGRTLTEEEIEDAGLSYAMAKVDRTKLANKERVLRKLKG' A
#
# COMPACT_ATOMS: atom_id res chain seq x y z
N MET A 1 8.77 20.14 -4.13
CA MET A 1 7.48 19.42 -4.04
C MET A 1 7.76 18.01 -3.54
N ALA A 2 6.98 17.48 -2.60
CA ALA A 2 7.10 16.07 -2.22
C ALA A 2 6.76 15.19 -3.43
N ARG A 3 7.62 14.21 -3.74
CA ARG A 3 7.37 13.26 -4.83
C ARG A 3 6.18 12.38 -4.44
N LYS A 4 5.17 12.28 -5.30
CA LYS A 4 4.03 11.38 -5.11
C LYS A 4 4.39 10.01 -5.67
N ALA A 5 4.26 8.96 -4.85
CA ALA A 5 4.43 7.59 -5.30
C ALA A 5 3.14 7.09 -5.97
N ILE A 6 3.29 6.18 -6.92
CA ILE A 6 2.18 5.50 -7.59
C ILE A 6 2.33 4.00 -7.31
N LEU A 7 1.29 3.38 -6.76
CA LEU A 7 1.20 1.93 -6.60
C LEU A 7 0.39 1.39 -7.78
N ILE A 8 0.92 0.39 -8.47
CA ILE A 8 0.27 -0.28 -9.61
C ILE A 8 0.28 -1.77 -9.30
N THR A 9 -0.89 -2.40 -9.39
CA THR A 9 -1.04 -3.85 -9.16
C THR A 9 -1.49 -4.50 -10.48
N PRO A 10 -0.68 -5.38 -11.10
CA PRO A 10 -1.10 -6.13 -12.27
C PRO A 10 -2.18 -7.15 -11.91
N LYS A 11 -3.10 -7.42 -12.84
CA LYS A 11 -4.16 -8.44 -12.65
C LYS A 11 -3.67 -9.87 -12.85
N ASP A 12 -2.61 -10.05 -13.64
CA ASP A 12 -2.05 -11.33 -14.02
C ASP A 12 -0.57 -11.18 -14.44
N ALA A 13 0.12 -12.31 -14.62
CA ALA A 13 1.54 -12.35 -14.95
C ALA A 13 1.88 -11.72 -16.32
N LYS A 14 0.96 -11.75 -17.29
CA LYS A 14 1.20 -11.13 -18.61
C LYS A 14 1.15 -9.60 -18.51
N GLU A 15 0.25 -9.08 -17.69
CA GLU A 15 0.15 -7.65 -17.42
C GLU A 15 1.35 -7.14 -16.60
N GLU A 16 1.85 -7.94 -15.66
CA GLU A 16 3.08 -7.62 -14.94
C GLU A 16 4.29 -7.47 -15.88
N GLU A 17 4.48 -8.42 -16.80
CA GLU A 17 5.55 -8.39 -17.79
C GLU A 17 5.44 -7.15 -18.71
N LEU A 18 4.23 -6.86 -19.19
CA LEU A 18 3.94 -5.67 -19.99
C LEU A 18 4.29 -4.38 -19.25
N LEU A 19 3.91 -4.26 -17.98
CA LEU A 19 4.20 -3.08 -17.16
C LEU A 19 5.70 -2.92 -16.93
N HIS A 20 6.42 -4.00 -16.65
CA HIS A 20 7.87 -3.97 -16.51
C HIS A 20 8.57 -3.49 -17.78
N GLU A 21 8.17 -3.98 -18.96
CA GLU A 21 8.74 -3.50 -20.22
C GLU A 21 8.45 -2.01 -20.46
N LEU A 22 7.21 -1.58 -20.19
CA LEU A 22 6.80 -0.19 -20.38
C LEU A 22 7.59 0.76 -19.47
N ILE A 23 7.66 0.45 -18.17
CA ILE A 23 8.39 1.23 -17.16
C ILE A 23 9.87 1.36 -17.57
N LYS A 24 10.48 0.25 -18.01
CA LYS A 24 11.86 0.24 -18.49
C LYS A 24 12.07 1.11 -19.73
N ARG A 25 11.19 1.02 -20.73
CA ARG A 25 11.24 1.84 -21.95
C ARG A 25 11.08 3.33 -21.68
N MET A 26 10.27 3.68 -20.67
CA MET A 26 10.06 5.07 -20.25
C MET A 26 11.20 5.64 -19.39
N GLY A 27 12.21 4.82 -19.04
CA GLY A 27 13.30 5.24 -18.15
C GLY A 27 12.84 5.50 -16.71
N LEU A 28 11.71 4.91 -16.31
CA LEU A 28 11.17 5.04 -14.96
C LEU A 28 11.80 4.00 -14.03
N ALA A 29 12.05 4.41 -12.78
CA ALA A 29 12.50 3.49 -11.74
C ALA A 29 11.29 2.79 -11.12
N GLY A 30 11.17 1.48 -11.36
CA GLY A 30 10.21 0.60 -10.70
C GLY A 30 10.91 -0.40 -9.79
N ARG A 31 10.20 -0.88 -8.77
CA ARG A 31 10.59 -2.03 -7.96
C ARG A 31 9.36 -2.87 -7.65
N THR A 32 9.51 -4.18 -7.62
CA THR A 32 8.54 -5.09 -7.02
C THR A 32 8.59 -4.94 -5.50
N LEU A 33 7.43 -5.08 -4.86
CA LEU A 33 7.28 -5.04 -3.41
C LEU A 33 6.90 -6.42 -2.92
N THR A 34 7.39 -6.81 -1.75
CA THR A 34 6.88 -7.99 -1.05
C THR A 34 5.47 -7.73 -0.51
N GLU A 35 4.77 -8.80 -0.14
CA GLU A 35 3.44 -8.69 0.49
C GLU A 35 3.49 -7.84 1.77
N GLU A 36 4.50 -8.04 2.62
CA GLU A 36 4.74 -7.23 3.82
C GLU A 36 4.95 -5.74 3.49
N GLU A 37 5.75 -5.43 2.46
CA GLU A 37 5.98 -4.03 2.04
C GLU A 37 4.69 -3.38 1.52
N ILE A 38 3.79 -4.15 0.89
CA ILE A 38 2.48 -3.66 0.44
C ILE A 38 1.59 -3.38 1.66
N GLU A 39 1.56 -4.28 2.65
CA GLU A 39 0.82 -4.10 3.89
C GLU A 39 1.28 -2.83 4.64
N ASP A 40 2.59 -2.67 4.80
CA ASP A 40 3.19 -1.51 5.46
C ASP A 40 2.87 -0.19 4.75
N ALA A 41 2.88 -0.20 3.41
CA ALA A 41 2.47 0.96 2.61
C ALA A 41 0.98 1.29 2.82
N GLY A 42 0.12 0.27 2.84
CA GLY A 42 -1.31 0.40 3.12
C GLY A 42 -1.58 0.96 4.52
N LEU A 43 -0.91 0.41 5.53
CA LEU A 43 -1.00 0.87 6.92
C LEU A 43 -0.53 2.31 7.05
N SER A 44 0.61 2.66 6.45
CA SER A 44 1.15 4.02 6.45
C SER A 44 0.15 5.02 5.85
N TYR A 45 -0.50 4.65 4.75
CA TYR A 45 -1.54 5.47 4.13
C TYR A 45 -2.79 5.63 5.02
N ALA A 46 -3.23 4.56 5.68
CA ALA A 46 -4.34 4.62 6.62
C ALA A 46 -4.01 5.51 7.83
N MET A 47 -2.79 5.40 8.36
CA MET A 47 -2.30 6.21 9.49
C MET A 47 -2.08 7.68 9.13
N ALA A 48 -1.79 8.01 7.88
CA ALA A 48 -1.68 9.40 7.43
C ALA A 48 -3.02 10.16 7.54
N LYS A 49 -4.15 9.45 7.55
CA LYS A 49 -5.50 10.03 7.60
C LYS A 49 -6.20 9.86 8.96
N VAL A 50 -5.54 9.24 9.94
CA VAL A 50 -6.16 8.92 11.22
C VAL A 50 -6.20 10.14 12.14
N ASP A 51 -7.31 10.34 12.83
CA ASP A 51 -7.39 11.28 13.96
C ASP A 51 -6.73 10.64 15.19
N ARG A 52 -5.54 11.13 15.53
CA ARG A 52 -4.73 10.61 16.65
C ARG A 52 -5.26 11.02 18.03
N THR A 53 -6.22 11.95 18.09
CA THR A 53 -6.86 12.37 19.35
C THR A 53 -8.08 11.51 19.70
N LYS A 54 -8.63 10.81 18.70
CA LYS A 54 -9.79 9.95 18.86
C LYS A 54 -9.39 8.57 19.40
N LEU A 55 -9.34 8.46 20.72
CA LEU A 55 -9.01 7.22 21.41
C LEU A 55 -10.16 6.21 21.35
N ALA A 56 -9.83 4.95 21.03
CA ALA A 56 -10.77 3.85 21.11
C ALA A 56 -10.71 3.20 22.50
N ASN A 57 -11.87 2.96 23.11
CA ASN A 57 -11.96 2.19 24.36
C ASN A 57 -11.49 0.73 24.12
N LYS A 58 -10.61 0.22 24.99
CA LYS A 58 -10.06 -1.14 24.93
C LYS A 58 -11.11 -2.24 24.82
N GLU A 59 -12.18 -2.19 25.62
CA GLU A 59 -13.27 -3.18 25.59
C GLU A 59 -14.01 -3.17 24.25
N ARG A 60 -14.21 -1.98 23.67
CA ARG A 60 -14.82 -1.82 22.35
C ARG A 60 -13.95 -2.45 21.26
N VAL A 61 -12.63 -2.30 21.36
CA VAL A 61 -11.68 -2.91 20.43
C VAL A 61 -11.67 -4.43 20.58
N LEU A 62 -11.52 -4.92 21.81
CA LEU A 62 -11.47 -6.37 22.09
C LEU A 62 -12.74 -7.11 21.66
N ARG A 63 -13.91 -6.47 21.74
CA ARG A 63 -15.17 -7.05 21.27
C ARG A 63 -15.18 -7.31 19.76
N LYS A 64 -14.48 -6.48 18.97
CA LYS A 64 -14.39 -6.66 17.51
C LYS A 64 -13.37 -7.72 17.09
N LEU A 65 -12.44 -8.06 17.98
CA LEU A 65 -11.40 -9.07 17.73
C LEU A 65 -11.85 -10.50 18.10
N LYS A 66 -12.89 -10.61 18.92
CA LYS A 66 -13.58 -11.88 19.13
C LYS A 66 -14.53 -12.05 17.94
N GLY A 67 -14.10 -12.86 16.96
CA GLY A 67 -14.91 -13.21 15.78
C GLY A 67 -16.29 -13.72 16.16
#